data_AF-A0A9C8A8K3-F1
#
_entry.id   AF-A0A9C8A8K3-F1
#
_cell.length_a   1.000
_cell.length_b   1.000
_cell.length_c   1.000
_cell.angle_alpha   90.00
_cell.angle_beta   90.00
_cell.angle_gamma   90.00
#
_symmetry.space_group_name_H-M   'P 1'
#
loop_
_entity.id
_entity.type
_entity.pdbx_description
1 polymer ?
#
loop_
_entity_poly.entity_id
_entity_poly.type
_entity_poly.pdbx_seq_one_letter_code
_entity_poly.pdbx_strand_id
1 'polypeptide(L)'
;MSTPVWFINFLKTIYPTRHSLAKLTRVPLVGNLVDHLLFRGDEMYVLPRDQTIQINEPLNRPESMIIPSQVVEHYIDKANHHWIMNFCICREGDKCQDYPRDLGCLFLGKPVLQINSKFGRLVTKEEALEHVQRCREAGLVHSIGSNRLDSVWLGVTPTEELMTICNCCPCCCL
;
A
#
# COMPACT_ATOMS: atom_id res chain seq x y z
N MET A 1 5.88 20.15 -4.53
CA MET A 1 6.60 20.39 -3.27
C MET A 1 6.49 19.12 -2.45
N SER A 2 7.60 18.53 -2.05
CA SER A 2 7.59 17.25 -1.33
C SER A 2 6.96 17.43 0.06
N THR A 3 6.15 16.47 0.50
CA THR A 3 5.45 16.53 1.80
C THR A 3 6.43 16.70 2.97
N PRO A 4 6.13 17.59 3.93
CA PRO A 4 7.01 17.79 5.08
C PRO A 4 6.92 16.65 6.10
N VAL A 5 8.02 16.39 6.81
CA VAL A 5 8.13 15.27 7.76
C VAL A 5 7.13 15.38 8.92
N TRP A 6 6.86 16.60 9.40
CA TRP A 6 5.93 16.82 10.50
C TRP A 6 4.51 16.33 10.17
N PHE A 7 4.10 16.43 8.90
CA PHE A 7 2.78 16.00 8.47
C PHE A 7 2.63 14.48 8.56
N ILE A 8 3.67 13.72 8.19
CA ILE A 8 3.68 12.27 8.35
C ILE A 8 3.64 11.87 9.83
N ASN A 9 4.40 12.55 10.69
CA ASN A 9 4.38 12.29 12.13
C ASN A 9 3.00 12.59 12.74
N PHE A 10 2.35 13.64 12.27
CA PHE A 10 0.96 13.95 12.63
C PHE A 10 0.00 12.84 12.19
N LEU A 11 0.08 12.37 10.93
CA LEU A 11 -0.73 11.25 10.45
C LEU A 11 -0.52 9.98 11.27
N LYS A 12 0.74 9.62 11.58
CA LYS A 12 1.07 8.48 12.46
C LYS A 12 0.42 8.61 13.84
N THR A 13 0.44 9.81 14.40
CA THR A 13 -0.13 10.07 15.74
C THR A 13 -1.65 9.96 15.75
N ILE A 14 -2.31 10.37 14.67
CA ILE A 14 -3.77 10.30 14.53
C ILE A 14 -4.23 8.90 14.09
N TYR A 15 -3.37 8.10 13.46
CA TYR A 15 -3.72 6.80 12.90
C TYR A 15 -4.49 5.85 13.84
N PRO A 16 -4.17 5.74 15.16
CA PRO A 16 -4.95 4.90 16.08
C PRO A 16 -6.42 5.34 16.23
N THR A 17 -6.73 6.61 15.95
CA THR A 17 -8.09 7.16 16.03
C THR A 17 -8.91 6.94 14.76
N ARG A 18 -8.36 6.27 13.73
CA ARG A 18 -9.00 6.03 12.43
C ARG A 18 -10.41 5.44 12.55
N HIS A 19 -10.62 4.51 13.47
CA HIS A 19 -11.91 3.84 13.70
C HIS A 19 -12.99 4.83 14.16
N SER A 20 -12.60 5.82 14.96
CA SER A 20 -13.51 6.89 15.40
C SER A 20 -13.75 7.89 14.27
N LEU A 21 -12.73 8.23 13.49
CA LEU A 21 -12.86 9.13 12.35
C LEU A 21 -13.76 8.54 11.25
N ALA A 22 -13.62 7.25 10.97
CA ALA A 22 -14.47 6.51 10.02
C ALA A 22 -15.94 6.41 10.47
N LYS A 23 -16.23 6.54 11.78
CA LYS A 23 -17.62 6.64 12.25
C LYS A 23 -18.22 8.01 11.95
N LEU A 24 -17.41 9.06 11.94
CA LEU A 24 -17.86 10.43 11.64
C LEU A 24 -18.27 10.60 10.17
N THR A 25 -17.61 9.88 9.26
CA THR A 25 -17.94 9.90 7.82
C THR A 25 -19.28 9.23 7.48
N ARG A 26 -19.96 8.62 8.46
CA ARG A 26 -21.35 8.11 8.30
C ARG A 26 -22.38 9.23 8.15
N VAL A 27 -22.02 10.48 8.49
CA VAL A 27 -22.88 11.65 8.22
C VAL A 27 -22.84 11.95 6.72
N PRO A 28 -23.96 11.94 5.98
CA PRO A 28 -23.96 11.93 4.51
C PRO A 28 -23.19 13.09 3.86
N LEU A 29 -23.27 14.29 4.44
CA LEU A 29 -22.62 15.48 3.89
C LEU A 29 -21.10 15.46 4.11
N VAL A 30 -20.67 14.97 5.27
CA VAL A 30 -19.24 14.81 5.61
C VAL A 30 -18.64 13.64 4.81
N GLY A 31 -19.37 12.52 4.73
CA GLY A 31 -18.98 11.34 3.96
C GLY A 31 -18.76 11.66 2.48
N ASN A 32 -19.74 12.31 1.83
CA ASN A 32 -19.63 12.69 0.42
C ASN A 32 -18.45 13.64 0.14
N LEU A 33 -18.18 14.58 1.05
CA LEU A 33 -17.06 15.51 0.89
C LEU A 33 -15.72 14.78 1.01
N VAL A 34 -15.58 13.92 2.02
CA VAL A 34 -14.35 13.14 2.26
C VAL A 34 -14.08 12.18 1.09
N ASP A 35 -15.12 11.47 0.64
CA ASP A 35 -15.04 10.55 -0.49
C ASP A 35 -14.56 11.27 -1.77
N HIS A 36 -15.19 12.42 -2.07
CA HIS A 36 -14.85 13.20 -3.25
C HIS A 36 -13.40 13.73 -3.24
N LEU A 37 -12.90 14.10 -2.06
CA LEU A 37 -11.56 14.68 -1.92
C LEU A 37 -10.46 13.60 -1.89
N LEU A 38 -10.67 12.51 -1.16
CA LEU A 38 -9.61 11.58 -0.78
C LEU A 38 -9.68 10.20 -1.45
N PHE A 39 -10.86 9.75 -1.90
CA PHE A 39 -11.06 8.37 -2.38
C PHE A 39 -11.60 8.27 -3.81
N ARG A 40 -11.88 9.41 -4.45
CA ARG A 40 -12.45 9.45 -5.80
C ARG A 40 -11.49 8.87 -6.85
N GLY A 41 -11.90 7.75 -7.44
CA GLY A 41 -11.13 7.05 -8.49
C GLY A 41 -10.14 6.02 -7.94
N ASP A 42 -10.28 5.62 -6.68
CA ASP A 42 -9.48 4.54 -6.09
C ASP A 42 -9.86 3.19 -6.68
N GLU A 43 -8.86 2.43 -7.10
CA GLU A 43 -8.98 1.05 -7.53
C GLU A 43 -7.91 0.24 -6.80
N MET A 44 -8.27 -0.37 -5.67
CA MET A 44 -7.36 -1.17 -4.84
C MET A 44 -7.86 -2.60 -4.71
N TYR A 45 -6.97 -3.56 -4.94
CA TYR A 45 -7.26 -4.99 -4.87
C TYR A 45 -6.35 -5.67 -3.85
N VAL A 46 -6.95 -6.37 -2.89
CA VAL A 46 -6.22 -7.21 -1.95
C VAL A 46 -5.94 -8.55 -2.59
N LEU A 47 -4.67 -8.87 -2.78
CA LEU A 47 -4.22 -10.12 -3.36
C LEU A 47 -4.09 -11.18 -2.27
N PRO A 48 -4.73 -12.35 -2.39
CA PRO A 48 -4.56 -13.41 -1.42
C PRO A 48 -3.11 -13.90 -1.41
N ARG A 49 -2.68 -14.55 -0.33
CA ARG A 49 -1.36 -15.19 -0.31
C ARG A 49 -1.36 -16.37 -1.27
N ASP A 50 -0.18 -16.70 -1.78
CA ASP A 50 0.03 -17.82 -2.72
C ASP A 50 -0.39 -19.19 -2.14
N GLN A 51 -0.52 -19.30 -0.81
CA GLN A 51 -1.09 -20.46 -0.14
C GLN A 51 -2.62 -20.41 -0.18
N THR A 52 -3.19 -21.17 -1.11
CA THR A 52 -4.62 -21.43 -1.23
C THR A 52 -5.12 -22.40 -0.15
N ILE A 53 -6.38 -22.25 0.22
CA ILE A 53 -7.10 -23.19 1.10
C ILE A 53 -7.22 -24.54 0.38
N GLN A 54 -6.77 -25.61 1.02
CA GLN A 54 -6.98 -26.98 0.53
C GLN A 54 -8.46 -27.33 0.68
N ILE A 55 -9.25 -27.09 -0.37
CA ILE A 55 -10.58 -27.66 -0.50
C ILE A 55 -10.37 -29.02 -1.18
N ASN A 56 -10.76 -30.12 -0.53
CA ASN A 56 -10.67 -31.49 -1.10
C ASN A 56 -11.68 -31.72 -2.24
N GLU A 57 -11.80 -30.75 -3.15
CA GLU A 57 -12.59 -30.88 -4.37
C GLU A 57 -11.66 -30.96 -5.58
N PRO A 58 -11.93 -31.88 -6.53
CA PRO A 58 -11.20 -31.94 -7.79
C PRO A 58 -11.60 -30.73 -8.64
N LEU A 59 -10.82 -29.65 -8.55
CA LEU A 59 -10.89 -28.55 -9.50
C LEU A 59 -10.09 -28.94 -10.75
N ASN A 60 -10.74 -28.90 -11.92
CA ASN A 60 -10.04 -28.91 -13.20
C ASN A 60 -9.10 -27.69 -13.21
N ARG A 61 -7.80 -27.92 -13.01
CA ARG A 61 -6.80 -26.86 -12.96
C ARG A 61 -6.78 -26.16 -14.32
N PRO A 62 -7.09 -24.85 -14.40
CA PRO A 62 -6.83 -24.09 -15.62
C PRO A 62 -5.33 -24.16 -15.93
N GLU A 63 -4.95 -24.32 -17.21
CA GLU A 63 -3.54 -24.41 -17.64
C GLU A 63 -2.73 -23.13 -17.35
N SER A 64 -3.39 -22.01 -17.01
CA SER A 64 -2.74 -20.75 -16.60
C SER A 64 -3.43 -20.12 -15.39
N MET A 65 -3.17 -20.65 -14.19
CA MET A 65 -3.52 -19.94 -12.95
C MET A 65 -2.40 -18.93 -12.62
N ILE A 66 -2.69 -17.63 -12.76
CA ILE A 66 -1.78 -16.56 -12.28
C ILE A 66 -1.80 -16.60 -10.76
N ILE A 67 -0.63 -16.80 -10.15
CA ILE A 67 -0.47 -16.76 -8.70
C ILE A 67 -0.50 -15.29 -8.26
N PRO A 68 -1.17 -14.92 -7.15
CA PRO A 68 -1.29 -13.52 -6.73
C PRO A 68 0.04 -12.76 -6.65
N SER A 69 1.13 -13.40 -6.22
CA SER A 69 2.48 -12.82 -6.27
C SER A 69 2.94 -12.40 -7.66
N GLN A 70 2.61 -13.16 -8.70
CA GLN A 70 3.00 -12.86 -10.07
C GLN A 70 2.35 -11.57 -10.58
N VAL A 71 1.18 -11.19 -10.05
CA VAL A 71 0.54 -9.90 -10.38
C VAL A 71 1.42 -8.76 -9.88
N VAL A 72 1.86 -8.83 -8.61
CA VAL A 72 2.75 -7.82 -8.02
C VAL A 72 4.06 -7.73 -8.79
N GLU A 73 4.69 -8.88 -9.05
CA GLU A 73 5.96 -8.98 -9.78
C GLU A 73 5.83 -8.44 -11.22
N HIS A 74 4.70 -8.68 -11.89
CA HIS A 74 4.42 -8.13 -13.21
C HIS A 74 4.41 -6.60 -13.23
N TYR A 75 3.72 -5.96 -12.28
CA TYR A 75 3.68 -4.49 -12.22
C TYR A 75 5.03 -3.89 -11.85
N ILE A 76 5.80 -4.56 -10.98
CA ILE A 76 7.17 -4.19 -10.67
C ILE A 76 8.02 -4.26 -11.94
N ASP A 77 7.90 -5.33 -12.74
CA ASP A 77 8.69 -5.46 -13.98
C ASP A 77 8.34 -4.41 -15.05
N LYS A 78 7.07 -4.00 -15.12
CA LYS A 78 6.60 -2.99 -16.09
C LYS A 78 6.87 -1.55 -15.67
N ALA A 79 7.08 -1.28 -14.39
CA ALA A 79 7.30 0.07 -13.89
C ALA A 79 8.72 0.57 -14.21
N ASN A 80 8.82 1.83 -14.64
CA ASN A 80 10.11 2.48 -14.90
C ASN A 80 10.78 3.03 -13.63
N HIS A 81 10.01 3.25 -12.56
CA HIS A 81 10.49 3.84 -11.32
C HIS A 81 9.85 3.12 -10.13
N HIS A 82 10.68 2.82 -9.13
CA HIS A 82 10.32 2.06 -7.94
C HIS A 82 10.79 2.82 -6.70
N TRP A 83 9.92 2.93 -5.71
CA TRP A 83 10.21 3.61 -4.46
C TRP A 83 9.78 2.79 -3.27
N ILE A 84 10.72 2.46 -2.39
CA ILE A 84 10.44 1.75 -1.13
C ILE A 84 10.36 2.76 0.00
N MET A 85 9.27 2.68 0.78
CA MET A 85 9.17 3.36 2.06
C MET A 85 10.03 2.66 3.11
N ASN A 86 10.78 3.45 3.89
CA ASN A 86 11.62 2.94 4.98
C ASN A 86 10.81 2.49 6.21
N PHE A 87 9.51 2.77 6.22
CA PHE A 87 8.59 2.39 7.29
C PHE A 87 7.15 2.24 6.77
N CYS A 88 6.33 1.50 7.50
CA CYS A 88 4.88 1.45 7.31
C CYS A 88 4.19 2.41 8.28
N ILE A 89 3.46 3.40 7.73
CA ILE A 89 2.71 4.39 8.51
C ILE A 89 1.74 3.71 9.48
N CYS A 90 1.00 2.71 9.00
CA CYS A 90 -0.02 2.03 9.78
C CYS A 90 0.58 1.31 10.99
N ARG A 91 1.67 0.56 10.77
CA ARG A 91 2.34 -0.20 11.84
C ARG A 91 3.08 0.70 12.83
N GLU A 92 3.66 1.81 12.38
CA GLU A 92 4.23 2.79 13.31
C GLU A 92 3.17 3.51 14.13
N GLY A 93 2.06 3.91 13.50
CA GLY A 93 0.94 4.56 14.16
C GLY A 93 0.33 3.69 15.27
N ASP A 94 0.09 2.41 14.97
CA ASP A 94 -0.43 1.44 15.93
C ASP A 94 0.64 0.82 16.84
N LYS A 95 1.92 1.22 16.69
CA LYS A 95 3.06 0.66 17.45
C LYS A 95 3.11 -0.87 17.41
N CYS A 96 2.89 -1.44 16.24
CA CYS A 96 2.84 -2.89 15.98
C CYS A 96 4.08 -3.61 16.54
N GLN A 97 3.89 -4.73 17.22
CA GLN A 97 4.97 -5.58 17.75
C GLN A 97 5.08 -6.91 17.00
N ASP A 98 4.02 -7.31 16.29
CA ASP A 98 3.93 -8.62 15.64
C ASP A 98 4.56 -8.65 14.24
N TYR A 99 4.68 -7.48 13.60
CA TYR A 99 5.18 -7.35 12.22
C TYR A 99 6.25 -6.25 12.11
N PRO A 100 7.26 -6.44 11.22
CA PRO A 100 8.36 -5.50 11.03
C PRO A 100 7.87 -4.15 10.51
N ARG A 101 8.22 -3.06 11.21
CA ARG A 101 7.76 -1.71 10.86
C ARG A 101 8.50 -1.13 9.65
N ASP A 102 9.72 -1.58 9.41
CA ASP A 102 10.62 -1.17 8.34
C ASP A 102 10.21 -1.69 6.95
N LEU A 103 9.37 -2.73 6.88
CA LEU A 103 8.87 -3.29 5.61
C LEU A 103 7.75 -2.45 4.98
N GLY A 104 8.02 -1.18 4.66
CA GLY A 104 7.05 -0.22 4.15
C GLY A 104 6.41 -0.58 2.80
N CYS A 105 5.46 0.25 2.36
CA CYS A 105 4.83 0.13 1.04
C CYS A 105 5.84 0.38 -0.09
N LEU A 106 5.56 -0.21 -1.25
CA LEU A 106 6.27 0.04 -2.49
C LEU A 106 5.38 0.91 -3.39
N PHE A 107 5.95 1.96 -3.98
CA PHE A 107 5.27 2.81 -4.93
C PHE A 107 5.94 2.72 -6.29
N LEU A 108 5.12 2.73 -7.34
CA LEU A 108 5.53 2.58 -8.73
C LEU A 108 5.04 3.77 -9.57
N GLY A 109 5.81 4.11 -10.59
CA GLY A 109 5.45 5.14 -11.58
C GLY A 109 6.22 6.44 -11.42
N LYS A 110 6.10 7.33 -12.41
CA LYS A 110 6.84 8.61 -12.45
C LYS A 110 6.60 9.53 -11.24
N PRO A 111 5.41 9.60 -10.62
CA PRO A 111 5.16 10.47 -9.46
C PRO A 111 6.07 10.20 -8.26
N VAL A 112 6.64 9.00 -8.13
CA VAL A 112 7.52 8.64 -7.01
C VAL A 112 8.77 9.53 -6.90
N LEU A 113 9.19 10.15 -8.01
CA LEU A 113 10.33 11.09 -8.05
C LEU A 113 10.10 12.36 -7.22
N GLN A 114 8.84 12.65 -6.86
CA GLN A 114 8.47 13.81 -6.04
C GLN A 114 8.40 13.49 -4.54
N ILE A 115 8.47 12.20 -4.18
CA ILE A 115 8.39 11.76 -2.78
C ILE A 115 9.59 12.31 -2.01
N ASN A 116 9.34 12.75 -0.79
CA ASN A 116 10.40 13.19 0.12
C ASN A 116 11.36 12.03 0.43
N SER A 117 12.65 12.18 0.11
CA SER A 117 13.69 11.18 0.39
C SER A 117 13.88 10.83 1.87
N LYS A 118 13.29 11.60 2.79
CA LYS A 118 13.26 11.23 4.21
C LYS A 118 12.29 10.07 4.51
N PHE A 119 11.37 9.75 3.61
CA PHE A 119 10.37 8.69 3.83
C PHE A 119 10.80 7.34 3.28
N GLY A 120 11.76 7.32 2.37
CA GLY A 120 12.09 6.15 1.58
C GLY A 120 13.21 6.45 0.61
N ARG A 121 13.32 5.60 -0.41
CA ARG A 121 14.36 5.73 -1.43
C ARG A 121 13.88 5.17 -2.76
N LEU A 122 14.43 5.72 -3.84
CA LEU A 122 14.41 5.07 -5.15
C LEU A 122 15.24 3.79 -5.08
N VAL A 123 14.73 2.75 -5.74
CA VAL A 123 15.35 1.42 -5.74
C VAL A 123 15.38 0.84 -7.14
N THR A 124 16.24 -0.14 -7.39
CA THR A 124 16.19 -0.91 -8.64
C THR A 124 14.99 -1.85 -8.65
N LYS A 125 14.67 -2.37 -9.84
CA LYS A 125 13.64 -3.41 -9.98
C LYS A 125 13.95 -4.62 -9.09
N GLU A 126 15.19 -5.06 -9.07
CA GLU A 126 15.64 -6.23 -8.30
C GLU A 126 15.45 -6.00 -6.81
N GLU A 127 15.80 -4.81 -6.30
CA GLU A 127 15.55 -4.44 -4.91
C GLU A 127 14.04 -4.38 -4.58
N ALA A 128 13.21 -3.92 -5.52
CA ALA A 128 11.76 -3.90 -5.35
C ALA A 128 11.16 -5.32 -5.27
N LEU A 129 11.63 -6.23 -6.13
CA LEU A 129 11.25 -7.65 -6.12
C LEU A 129 11.69 -8.33 -4.82
N GLU A 130 12.92 -8.09 -4.38
CA GLU A 130 13.44 -8.62 -3.11
C GLU A 130 12.61 -8.10 -1.92
N HIS A 131 12.21 -6.83 -1.93
CA HIS A 131 11.41 -6.24 -0.86
C HIS A 131 10.02 -6.87 -0.74
N VAL A 132 9.31 -7.09 -1.87
CA VAL A 132 7.99 -7.74 -1.82
C VAL A 132 8.11 -9.21 -1.43
N GLN A 133 9.18 -9.89 -1.81
CA GLN A 133 9.48 -11.25 -1.36
C GLN A 133 9.67 -11.29 0.17
N ARG A 134 10.50 -10.40 0.73
CA ARG A 134 10.67 -10.28 2.19
C ARG A 134 9.37 -9.97 2.92
N CYS A 135 8.51 -9.14 2.33
CA CYS A 135 7.18 -8.86 2.89
C CYS A 135 6.31 -10.11 2.95
N ARG A 136 6.34 -10.93 1.89
CA ARG A 136 5.60 -12.20 1.82
C ARG A 136 6.10 -13.21 2.85
N GLU A 137 7.42 -13.33 2.98
CA GLU A 137 8.06 -14.20 3.99
C GLU A 137 7.74 -13.77 5.42
N ALA A 138 7.60 -12.46 5.66
CA ALA A 138 7.11 -11.92 6.93
C ALA A 138 5.60 -12.11 7.14
N GLY A 139 4.89 -12.78 6.22
CA GLY A 139 3.46 -13.03 6.31
C GLY A 139 2.60 -11.80 6.04
N LEU A 140 3.09 -10.81 5.30
CA LEU A 140 2.28 -9.66 4.88
C LEU A 140 1.42 -10.03 3.67
N VAL A 141 0.32 -9.30 3.48
CA VAL A 141 -0.59 -9.42 2.34
C VAL A 141 -0.43 -8.19 1.46
N HIS A 142 -0.37 -8.39 0.15
CA HIS A 142 -0.24 -7.28 -0.80
C HIS A 142 -1.62 -6.72 -1.16
N SER A 143 -1.78 -5.41 -1.05
CA SER A 143 -2.88 -4.68 -1.67
C SER A 143 -2.29 -3.80 -2.77
N ILE A 144 -2.78 -3.95 -4.00
CA ILE A 144 -2.23 -3.27 -5.17
C ILE A 144 -3.28 -2.40 -5.84
N GLY A 145 -2.87 -1.23 -6.32
CA GLY A 145 -3.67 -0.41 -7.21
C GLY A 145 -3.44 1.08 -7.05
N SER A 146 -4.35 1.88 -7.60
CA SER A 146 -4.30 3.33 -7.50
C SER A 146 -5.03 3.79 -6.24
N ASN A 147 -4.29 4.46 -5.35
CA ASN A 147 -4.82 4.98 -4.10
C ASN A 147 -4.59 6.50 -4.04
N ARG A 148 -5.67 7.26 -4.20
CA ARG A 148 -5.65 8.73 -4.16
C ARG A 148 -5.18 9.25 -2.82
N LEU A 149 -5.52 8.58 -1.72
CA LEU A 149 -5.04 8.95 -0.40
C LEU A 149 -3.51 8.96 -0.37
N ASP A 150 -2.86 7.97 -1.00
CA ASP A 150 -1.40 7.89 -1.09
C ASP A 150 -0.80 9.06 -1.85
N SER A 151 -1.39 9.42 -2.98
CA SER A 151 -0.97 10.59 -3.73
C SER A 151 -1.08 11.89 -2.93
N VAL A 152 -2.16 12.03 -2.15
CA VAL A 152 -2.41 13.22 -1.32
C VAL A 152 -1.38 13.34 -0.20
N TRP A 153 -1.17 12.28 0.60
CA TRP A 153 -0.25 12.40 1.74
C TRP A 153 1.22 12.41 1.31
N LEU A 154 1.58 11.76 0.20
CA LEU A 154 2.93 11.85 -0.38
C LEU A 154 3.17 13.17 -1.11
N GLY A 155 2.11 13.90 -1.44
CA GLY A 155 2.20 15.19 -2.14
C GLY A 155 2.68 15.05 -3.59
N VAL A 156 2.21 14.00 -4.28
CA VAL A 156 2.65 13.65 -5.64
C VAL A 156 1.53 13.78 -6.66
N THR A 157 1.90 14.17 -7.88
CA THR A 157 1.00 14.32 -9.02
C THR A 157 1.68 13.87 -10.33
N PRO A 158 0.95 13.45 -11.38
CA PRO A 158 -0.48 13.14 -11.38
C PRO A 158 -0.82 11.93 -10.48
N THR A 159 -2.02 11.90 -9.91
CA THR A 159 -2.45 10.90 -8.91
C THR A 159 -2.66 9.53 -9.54
N GLU A 160 -3.24 9.52 -10.73
CA GLU A 160 -3.56 8.36 -11.55
C GLU A 160 -2.34 7.58 -12.05
N GLU A 161 -1.16 8.19 -12.03
CA GLU A 161 0.11 7.52 -12.41
C GLU A 161 0.86 6.94 -11.20
N LEU A 162 0.35 7.13 -9.97
CA LEU A 162 0.93 6.52 -8.78
C LEU A 162 0.24 5.18 -8.52
N MET A 163 0.98 4.10 -8.70
CA MET A 163 0.54 2.78 -8.30
C MET A 163 1.14 2.42 -6.93
N THR A 164 0.29 2.01 -6.00
CA THR A 164 0.68 1.56 -4.66
C THR A 164 0.66 0.05 -4.58
N ILE A 165 1.70 -0.52 -3.99
CA ILE A 165 1.72 -1.87 -3.43
C ILE A 165 1.89 -1.74 -1.91
N CYS A 166 0.77 -1.86 -1.19
CA CYS A 166 0.74 -1.82 0.27
C CYS A 166 1.01 -3.21 0.85
N ASN A 167 1.94 -3.29 1.81
CA ASN A 167 2.35 -4.54 2.47
C ASN A 167 1.64 -4.67 3.82
N CYS A 168 0.37 -5.04 3.77
CA CYS A 168 -0.55 -5.01 4.90
C CYS A 168 -0.31 -6.14 5.89
N CYS A 169 -0.46 -5.82 7.18
CA CYS A 169 -0.56 -6.80 8.26
C CYS A 169 -2.02 -6.90 8.73
N PRO A 170 -2.44 -8.05 9.30
CA PRO A 170 -3.81 -8.24 9.77
C PRO A 170 -4.18 -7.37 10.98
N CYS A 171 -3.19 -6.86 11.74
CA CYS A 171 -3.44 -6.14 12.99
C CYS A 171 -3.61 -4.62 12.83
N CYS A 172 -2.97 -3.99 11.84
CA CYS A 172 -2.93 -2.52 11.74
C CYS A 172 -3.64 -1.95 10.52
N CYS A 173 -3.76 -2.71 9.43
CA CYS A 173 -4.26 -2.20 8.15
C CYS A 173 -5.80 -2.25 8.02
N LEU A 174 -6.50 -2.27 9.16
CA LEU A 174 -7.96 -2.28 9.30
C LEU A 174 -8.41 -1.14 10.22
#